data_AF-U5LDQ7-F1
#
_entry.id   AF-U5LDQ7-F1
#
_cell.length_a   1.000
_cell.length_b   1.000
_cell.length_c   1.000
_cell.angle_alpha   90.00
_cell.angle_beta   90.00
_cell.angle_gamma   90.00
#
_symmetry.space_group_name_H-M   'P 1'
#
loop_
_entity.id
_entity.type
_entity.pdbx_description
1 polymer ?
#
loop_
_entity_poly.entity_id
_entity_poly.type
_entity_poly.pdbx_seq_one_letter_code
_entity_poly.pdbx_strand_id
1 'polypeptide(L)'
;MAEETYRVPKLLGLISFGITVLINFTAGLFYFLVSRGYTANVLTELISSDPKFQREMSGQDGTAAAREIADGTMDFVEVVLIIFLVFWLLMLFLNLAGILTIKKNPKAAAVIFIVVGVLSLPTLIIPGLLITSGILILTANKKKEPSYPDY
;
A
#
# COMPACT_ATOMS: atom_id res chain seq x y z
N MET A 1 -14.26 1.97 31.54
CA MET A 1 -15.25 1.59 30.50
C MET A 1 -14.93 2.11 29.10
N ALA A 2 -14.50 3.37 28.90
CA ALA A 2 -14.17 3.87 27.55
C ALA A 2 -12.93 3.24 26.89
N GLU A 3 -11.97 2.75 27.68
CA GLU A 3 -10.69 2.24 27.16
C GLU A 3 -10.79 0.82 26.58
N GLU A 4 -11.73 0.00 27.09
CA GLU A 4 -12.01 -1.32 26.51
C GLU A 4 -12.80 -1.22 25.19
N THR A 5 -13.72 -0.26 25.08
CA THR A 5 -14.60 -0.14 23.91
C THR A 5 -13.85 0.08 22.60
N TYR A 6 -12.72 0.79 22.64
CA TYR A 6 -11.92 1.07 21.44
C TYR A 6 -10.65 0.22 21.32
N ARG A 7 -10.47 -0.78 22.20
CA ARG A 7 -9.27 -1.64 22.19
C ARG A 7 -9.16 -2.45 20.91
N VAL A 8 -10.27 -3.07 20.47
CA VAL A 8 -10.31 -3.87 19.24
C VAL A 8 -10.12 -3.00 17.99
N PRO A 9 -10.87 -1.90 17.78
CA PRO A 9 -10.61 -1.00 16.64
C PRO A 9 -9.18 -0.48 16.58
N LYS A 10 -8.60 -0.11 17.74
CA LYS A 10 -7.21 0.35 17.81
C LYS A 10 -6.23 -0.76 17.42
N LEU A 11 -6.46 -2.00 17.85
CA LEU A 11 -5.64 -3.14 17.47
C LEU A 11 -5.72 -3.42 15.97
N LEU A 12 -6.92 -3.39 15.37
CA LEU A 12 -7.11 -3.57 13.92
C LEU A 12 -6.37 -2.47 13.12
N GLY A 13 -6.46 -1.22 13.57
CA GLY A 13 -5.70 -0.11 13.00
C GLY A 13 -4.19 -0.33 13.09
N LEU A 14 -3.68 -0.78 14.25
CA LEU A 14 -2.26 -1.10 14.46
C LEU A 14 -1.76 -2.25 13.57
N ILE A 15 -2.53 -3.33 13.45
CA ILE A 15 -2.21 -4.46 12.56
C ILE A 15 -2.16 -3.97 11.11
N SER A 16 -3.17 -3.21 10.69
CA SER A 16 -3.20 -2.60 9.35
C SER A 16 -2.00 -1.69 9.12
N PHE A 17 -1.63 -0.86 10.11
CA PHE A 17 -0.47 0.01 10.03
C PHE A 17 0.82 -0.81 9.83
N GLY A 18 1.00 -1.89 10.59
CA GLY A 18 2.13 -2.81 10.43
C GLY A 18 2.21 -3.41 9.02
N ILE A 19 1.08 -3.85 8.46
CA ILE A 19 1.03 -4.35 7.08
C ILE A 19 1.40 -3.23 6.09
N THR A 20 0.88 -2.02 6.27
CA THR A 20 1.23 -0.88 5.39
C THR A 20 2.70 -0.50 5.48
N VAL A 21 3.34 -0.61 6.66
CA VAL A 21 4.80 -0.45 6.80
C VAL A 21 5.54 -1.50 5.97
N LEU A 22 5.14 -2.77 6.05
CA LEU A 22 5.77 -3.85 5.28
C LEU A 22 5.63 -3.64 3.76
N ILE A 23 4.46 -3.19 3.30
CA ILE A 23 4.23 -2.85 1.88
C ILE A 23 5.18 -1.72 1.45
N ASN A 24 5.23 -0.61 2.20
CA ASN A 24 6.12 0.51 1.89
C ASN A 24 7.59 0.09 1.91
N PHE A 25 8.01 -0.69 2.90
CA PHE A 25 9.38 -1.19 3.00
C PHE A 25 9.75 -2.07 1.80
N THR A 26 8.88 -3.01 1.44
CA THR A 26 9.13 -3.93 0.32
C THR A 26 9.13 -3.21 -1.02
N ALA A 27 8.16 -2.31 -1.25
CA ALA A 27 8.13 -1.46 -2.44
C ALA A 27 9.35 -0.53 -2.51
N GLY A 28 9.81 -0.02 -1.36
CA GLY A 28 10.98 0.85 -1.26
C GLY A 28 12.28 0.11 -1.57
N LEU A 29 12.43 -1.12 -1.06
CA LEU A 29 13.53 -2.01 -1.44
C LEU A 29 13.51 -2.32 -2.94
N PHE A 30 12.35 -2.60 -3.50
CA PHE A 30 12.22 -2.90 -4.92
C PHE A 30 12.56 -1.67 -5.79
N TYR A 31 12.05 -0.49 -5.44
CA TYR A 31 12.44 0.78 -6.07
C TYR A 31 13.95 1.03 -6.00
N PHE A 32 14.57 0.75 -4.85
CA PHE A 32 16.02 0.86 -4.70
C PHE A 32 16.78 -0.10 -5.62
N LEU A 33 16.30 -1.32 -5.82
CA LEU A 33 16.91 -2.28 -6.75
C LEU A 33 16.79 -1.82 -8.20
N VAL A 34 15.63 -1.28 -8.59
CA VAL A 34 15.37 -0.77 -9.94
C VAL A 34 16.24 0.46 -10.23
N SER A 35 16.21 1.47 -9.37
CA SER A 35 17.00 2.71 -9.53
C SER A 35 18.52 2.50 -9.53
N ARG A 36 19.00 1.37 -9.01
CA ARG A 36 20.42 0.97 -9.06
C ARG A 36 20.79 0.14 -10.29
N GLY A 37 19.83 -0.14 -11.18
CA GLY A 37 20.04 -0.90 -12.41
C GLY A 37 20.21 -2.42 -12.21
N TYR A 38 20.05 -2.93 -10.98
CA TYR A 38 20.18 -4.37 -10.73
C TYR A 38 19.15 -5.19 -11.52
N THR A 39 17.91 -4.69 -11.58
CA THR A 39 16.84 -5.35 -12.34
C THR A 39 17.01 -5.21 -13.85
N ALA A 40 17.58 -4.09 -14.33
CA ALA A 40 17.89 -3.88 -15.74
C ALA A 40 18.95 -4.88 -16.23
N ASN A 41 19.98 -5.14 -15.43
CA ASN A 41 21.00 -6.15 -15.74
C ASN A 41 20.40 -7.56 -15.85
N VAL A 42 19.56 -7.95 -14.88
CA VAL A 42 18.87 -9.25 -14.91
C VAL A 42 17.95 -9.36 -16.13
N LEU A 43 17.20 -8.30 -16.44
CA LEU A 43 16.31 -8.29 -17.61
C LEU A 43 17.11 -8.36 -18.92
N THR A 44 18.25 -7.67 -19.00
CA THR A 44 19.16 -7.75 -20.15
C THR A 44 19.66 -9.17 -20.37
N GLU A 45 20.07 -9.86 -19.30
CA GLU A 45 20.51 -11.26 -19.36
C GLU A 45 19.37 -12.18 -19.82
N LEU A 46 18.16 -12.00 -19.29
CA LEU A 46 16.98 -12.76 -19.70
C LEU A 46 16.64 -12.57 -21.18
N ILE A 47 16.62 -11.33 -21.67
CA ILE A 47 16.32 -11.02 -23.07
C ILE A 47 17.42 -11.56 -24.00
N SER A 48 18.70 -11.31 -23.67
CA SER A 48 19.82 -11.72 -24.51
C SER A 48 20.03 -13.24 -24.56
N SER A 49 19.55 -13.97 -23.54
CA SER A 49 19.55 -15.44 -23.51
C SER A 49 18.39 -16.08 -24.28
N ASP A 50 17.38 -15.32 -24.72
CA ASP A 50 16.22 -15.86 -25.44
C ASP A 50 16.61 -16.31 -26.87
N PRO A 51 16.45 -17.61 -27.23
CA PRO A 51 16.77 -18.11 -28.57
C PRO A 51 15.98 -17.44 -29.70
N LYS A 52 14.76 -16.97 -29.43
CA LYS A 52 13.95 -16.25 -30.41
C LYS A 52 14.53 -14.87 -30.66
N PHE A 53 14.88 -14.16 -29.59
CA PHE A 53 15.52 -12.86 -29.67
C PHE A 53 16.87 -12.92 -30.39
N GLN A 54 17.69 -13.93 -30.10
CA GLN A 54 18.97 -14.16 -30.79
C GLN A 54 18.81 -14.42 -32.30
N ARG A 55 17.74 -15.12 -32.71
CA ARG A 55 17.44 -15.34 -34.13
C ARG A 55 17.03 -14.03 -34.82
N GLU A 56 16.20 -13.23 -34.16
CA GLU A 56 15.73 -11.94 -34.69
C GLU A 56 16.86 -10.91 -34.78
N MET A 57 17.81 -10.94 -33.85
CA MET A 57 18.99 -10.05 -33.82
C MET A 57 20.20 -10.60 -34.59
N SER A 58 20.03 -11.67 -35.39
CA SER A 58 21.15 -12.27 -36.12
C SER A 58 21.80 -11.26 -37.09
N GLY A 59 23.09 -10.98 -36.88
CA GLY A 59 23.83 -9.97 -37.65
C GLY A 59 23.81 -8.55 -37.06
N GLN A 60 23.20 -8.35 -35.89
CA GLN A 60 23.24 -7.10 -35.11
C GLN A 60 23.83 -7.35 -33.72
N ASP A 61 24.15 -6.26 -32.99
CA ASP A 61 24.57 -6.35 -31.58
C ASP A 61 23.34 -6.58 -30.69
N GLY A 62 22.90 -7.83 -30.61
CA GLY A 62 21.73 -8.24 -29.84
C GLY A 62 21.85 -7.93 -28.34
N THR A 63 23.06 -7.91 -27.77
CA THR A 63 23.25 -7.55 -26.36
C THR A 63 23.01 -6.07 -26.12
N ALA A 64 23.47 -5.19 -27.03
CA ALA A 64 23.19 -3.76 -26.95
C ALA A 64 21.68 -3.48 -27.08
N ALA A 65 21.00 -4.14 -28.03
CA ALA A 65 19.55 -3.99 -28.19
C ALA A 65 18.76 -4.51 -26.98
N ALA A 66 19.18 -5.65 -26.39
CA ALA A 66 18.57 -6.19 -25.17
C ALA A 66 18.68 -5.20 -23.99
N ARG A 67 19.83 -4.52 -23.89
CA ARG A 67 20.07 -3.51 -22.86
C ARG A 67 19.18 -2.29 -23.03
N GLU A 68 19.04 -1.78 -24.25
CA GLU A 68 18.16 -0.65 -24.54
C GLU A 68 16.70 -0.96 -24.18
N ILE A 69 16.22 -2.16 -24.51
CA ILE A 69 14.87 -2.63 -24.14
C ILE A 69 14.75 -2.74 -22.61
N ALA A 70 15.76 -3.30 -21.95
CA ALA A 70 15.75 -3.49 -20.51
C ALA A 70 15.75 -2.16 -19.74
N ASP A 71 16.62 -1.24 -20.13
CA ASP A 71 16.73 0.10 -19.53
C ASP A 71 15.42 0.87 -19.73
N GLY A 72 14.87 0.90 -20.94
CA GLY A 72 13.58 1.58 -21.20
C GLY A 72 12.39 0.95 -20.44
N THR A 73 12.39 -0.38 -20.27
CA THR A 73 11.37 -1.05 -19.46
C THR A 73 11.51 -0.69 -17.98
N MET A 74 12.75 -0.64 -17.47
CA MET A 74 13.02 -0.36 -16.06
C MET A 74 12.77 1.10 -15.70
N ASP A 75 13.02 2.05 -16.61
CA ASP A 75 12.65 3.46 -16.43
C ASP A 75 11.13 3.62 -16.22
N PHE A 76 10.32 2.94 -17.02
CA PHE A 76 8.87 2.95 -16.85
C PHE A 76 8.46 2.34 -15.50
N VAL A 77 9.05 1.20 -15.13
CA VAL A 77 8.79 0.54 -13.85
C VAL A 77 9.18 1.43 -12.68
N GLU A 78 10.31 2.14 -12.76
CA GLU A 78 10.76 3.06 -11.71
C GLU A 78 9.73 4.17 -11.45
N VAL A 79 9.22 4.80 -12.52
CA VAL A 79 8.21 5.86 -12.44
C VAL A 79 6.90 5.35 -11.82
N VAL A 80 6.45 4.15 -12.20
CA VAL A 80 5.24 3.56 -11.62
C VAL A 80 5.45 3.25 -10.13
N LEU A 81 6.63 2.73 -9.77
CA LEU A 81 6.97 2.38 -8.38
C LEU A 81 7.02 3.61 -7.47
N ILE A 82 7.56 4.75 -7.92
CA ILE A 82 7.61 5.95 -7.08
C ILE A 82 6.21 6.51 -6.81
N ILE A 83 5.32 6.50 -7.81
CA ILE A 83 3.91 6.91 -7.64
C ILE A 83 3.21 5.99 -6.63
N PHE A 84 3.41 4.68 -6.78
CA PHE A 84 2.87 3.68 -5.87
C PHE A 84 3.39 3.87 -4.43
N LEU A 85 4.69 4.12 -4.27
CA LEU A 85 5.31 4.39 -2.98
C LEU A 85 4.74 5.63 -2.29
N VAL A 86 4.64 6.74 -3.00
CA VAL A 86 4.09 7.99 -2.45
C VAL A 86 2.64 7.79 -2.00
N PHE A 87 1.83 7.08 -2.80
CA PHE A 87 0.46 6.74 -2.44
C PHE A 87 0.39 5.93 -1.14
N TRP A 88 1.18 4.86 -1.04
CA TRP A 88 1.18 4.01 0.16
C TRP A 88 1.77 4.69 1.39
N LEU A 89 2.70 5.61 1.20
CA LEU A 89 3.24 6.44 2.26
C LEU A 89 2.18 7.40 2.81
N LEU A 90 1.36 7.99 1.95
CA LEU A 90 0.23 8.82 2.36
C LEU A 90 -0.82 8.00 3.12
N MET A 91 -1.14 6.78 2.66
CA MET A 91 -2.04 5.88 3.39
C MET A 91 -1.49 5.50 4.77
N LEU A 92 -0.18 5.31 4.89
CA LEU A 92 0.48 5.04 6.16
C LEU A 92 0.25 6.17 7.18
N PHE A 93 0.46 7.42 6.75
CA PHE A 93 0.26 8.60 7.60
C PHE A 93 -1.21 8.81 7.97
N LEU A 94 -2.13 8.61 7.03
CA LEU A 94 -3.57 8.70 7.32
C LEU A 94 -4.02 7.62 8.30
N ASN A 95 -3.53 6.39 8.16
CA ASN A 95 -3.82 5.31 9.11
C ASN A 95 -3.30 5.67 10.52
N LEU A 96 -2.06 6.15 10.62
CA LEU A 96 -1.49 6.62 11.88
C LEU A 96 -2.33 7.76 12.49
N ALA A 97 -2.73 8.74 11.69
CA ALA A 97 -3.61 9.82 12.12
C ALA A 97 -4.95 9.29 12.66
N GLY A 98 -5.54 8.30 12.00
CA GLY A 98 -6.72 7.58 12.47
C GLY A 98 -6.52 6.99 13.86
N ILE A 99 -5.45 6.20 14.05
CA ILE A 99 -5.10 5.57 15.33
C ILE A 99 -4.93 6.59 16.46
N LEU A 100 -4.20 7.68 16.21
CA LEU A 100 -3.94 8.73 17.20
C LEU A 100 -5.19 9.53 17.56
N THR A 101 -6.13 9.66 16.62
CA THR A 101 -7.34 10.46 16.79
C THR A 101 -8.46 9.72 17.52
N ILE A 102 -8.42 8.38 17.63
CA ILE A 102 -9.47 7.57 18.29
C ILE A 102 -9.85 8.11 19.67
N LYS A 103 -8.86 8.48 20.50
CA LYS A 103 -9.12 8.97 21.87
C LYS A 103 -9.70 10.39 21.91
N LYS A 104 -9.36 11.25 20.94
CA LYS A 104 -9.76 12.67 20.91
C LYS A 104 -11.09 12.88 20.18
N ASN A 105 -11.22 12.28 18.99
CA ASN A 105 -12.42 12.39 18.16
C ASN A 105 -12.69 11.05 17.46
N PRO A 106 -13.45 10.15 18.12
CA PRO A 106 -13.67 8.81 17.59
C PRO A 106 -14.52 8.82 16.31
N LYS A 107 -15.42 9.80 16.10
CA LYS A 107 -16.17 9.93 14.84
C LYS A 107 -15.22 10.26 13.68
N ALA A 108 -14.29 11.20 13.86
CA ALA A 108 -13.28 11.52 12.84
C ALA A 108 -12.34 10.34 12.56
N ALA A 109 -11.87 9.63 13.59
CA ALA A 109 -11.02 8.45 13.43
C ALA A 109 -11.70 7.35 12.61
N ALA A 110 -13.00 7.12 12.82
CA ALA A 110 -13.78 6.16 12.05
C ALA A 110 -13.86 6.53 10.56
N VAL A 111 -14.11 7.81 10.26
CA VAL A 111 -14.13 8.30 8.87
C VAL A 111 -12.78 8.10 8.20
N ILE A 112 -11.69 8.46 8.89
CA ILE A 112 -10.33 8.25 8.39
C ILE A 112 -10.08 6.77 8.05
N PHE A 113 -10.42 5.85 8.96
CA PHE A 113 -10.24 4.42 8.70
C PHE A 113 -11.10 3.91 7.53
N ILE A 114 -12.34 4.37 7.39
CA ILE A 114 -13.18 3.99 6.24
C ILE A 114 -12.59 4.52 4.94
N VAL A 115 -12.17 5.79 4.90
CA VAL A 115 -11.57 6.40 3.70
C VAL A 115 -10.29 5.68 3.30
N VAL A 116 -9.36 5.46 4.24
CA VAL A 116 -8.12 4.72 3.97
C VAL A 116 -8.43 3.29 3.55
N GLY A 117 -9.43 2.64 4.17
CA GLY A 117 -9.90 1.32 3.80
C GLY A 117 -10.44 1.25 2.37
N VAL A 118 -11.21 2.23 1.93
CA VAL A 118 -11.73 2.32 0.55
C VAL A 118 -10.60 2.58 -0.45
N LEU A 119 -9.69 3.50 -0.13
CA LEU A 119 -8.55 3.81 -1.02
C LEU A 119 -7.57 2.65 -1.15
N SER A 120 -7.50 1.76 -0.14
CA SER A 120 -6.62 0.58 -0.14
C SER A 120 -7.29 -0.70 -0.68
N LEU A 121 -8.47 -0.60 -1.31
CA LEU A 121 -9.23 -1.73 -1.86
C LEU A 121 -8.39 -2.74 -2.67
N PRO A 122 -7.39 -2.33 -3.49
CA PRO A 122 -6.55 -3.28 -4.22
C PRO A 122 -5.82 -4.33 -3.37
N THR A 123 -5.63 -4.10 -2.06
CA THR A 123 -4.90 -5.03 -1.17
C THR A 123 -5.79 -6.01 -0.39
N LEU A 124 -7.11 -5.81 -0.44
CA LEU A 124 -8.17 -6.61 0.22
C LEU A 124 -8.09 -6.73 1.76
N ILE A 125 -6.92 -7.09 2.32
CA ILE A 125 -6.67 -7.28 3.76
C ILE A 125 -6.79 -5.96 4.52
N ILE A 126 -6.11 -4.90 4.07
CA ILE A 126 -6.15 -3.57 4.70
C ILE A 126 -7.58 -3.00 4.75
N PRO A 127 -8.35 -2.99 3.64
CA PRO A 127 -9.76 -2.60 3.64
C PRO A 127 -10.59 -3.33 4.68
N GLY A 128 -10.48 -4.66 4.75
CA GLY A 128 -11.21 -5.48 5.72
C GLY A 128 -10.94 -5.03 7.15
N LEU A 129 -9.66 -4.83 7.50
CA LEU A 129 -9.28 -4.38 8.85
C LEU A 129 -9.78 -2.97 9.17
N LEU A 130 -9.56 -2.01 8.25
CA LEU A 130 -9.83 -0.60 8.51
C LEU A 130 -11.32 -0.25 8.44
N ILE A 131 -12.05 -0.78 7.45
CA ILE A 131 -13.50 -0.55 7.34
C ILE A 131 -14.21 -1.16 8.55
N THR A 132 -13.87 -2.40 8.94
CA THR A 132 -14.42 -3.02 10.15
C THR A 132 -14.09 -2.19 11.39
N SER A 133 -12.84 -1.71 11.54
CA SER A 133 -12.45 -0.82 12.64
C SER A 133 -13.32 0.44 12.70
N GLY A 134 -13.51 1.11 11.56
CA GLY A 134 -14.34 2.30 11.46
C GLY A 134 -15.80 2.05 11.84
N ILE A 135 -16.41 0.96 11.34
CA ILE A 135 -17.80 0.59 11.67
C ILE A 135 -17.95 0.31 13.18
N LEU A 136 -17.00 -0.39 13.79
CA LEU A 136 -17.01 -0.68 15.23
C LEU A 136 -16.96 0.61 16.06
N ILE A 137 -16.12 1.58 15.66
CA ILE A 137 -16.03 2.88 16.34
C ILE A 137 -17.34 3.66 16.25
N LEU A 138 -17.99 3.69 15.07
CA LEU A 138 -19.28 4.36 14.89
C LEU A 138 -20.39 3.72 15.71
N THR A 139 -20.43 2.39 15.75
CA THR A 139 -21.43 1.62 16.51
C THR A 139 -21.27 1.83 18.02
N ALA A 140 -20.02 1.84 18.49
CA ALA A 140 -19.69 2.14 19.89
C ALA A 140 -20.09 3.56 20.31
N ASN A 141 -20.01 4.54 19.40
CA ASN A 141 -20.43 5.91 19.68
C ASN A 141 -21.95 6.08 19.70
N LYS A 142 -22.70 5.40 18.81
CA LYS A 142 -24.17 5.47 18.82
C LYS A 142 -24.78 4.99 20.14
N LYS A 143 -24.20 3.95 20.76
CA LYS A 143 -24.66 3.45 22.08
C LYS A 143 -24.44 4.41 23.25
N LYS A 144 -23.66 5.48 23.07
CA LYS A 144 -23.41 6.50 24.11
C LYS A 144 -24.36 7.69 24.01
N GLU A 145 -25.09 7.84 22.90
CA GLU A 145 -26.13 8.88 22.78
C GLU A 145 -27.37 8.40 23.57
N PRO A 146 -28.01 9.26 24.40
CA PRO A 146 -29.17 8.85 25.18
C PRO A 146 -30.31 8.44 24.24
N SER A 147 -30.75 7.18 24.37
CA SER A 147 -32.00 6.72 23.76
C SER A 147 -33.13 7.43 24.49
N TYR A 148 -33.65 8.51 23.92
CA TYR A 148 -34.93 9.03 24.36
C TYR A 148 -35.98 7.94 24.08
N PRO A 149 -36.85 7.61 25.05
CA PRO A 149 -37.99 6.75 24.76
C PRO A 149 -38.87 7.47 23.74
N ASP A 150 -39.22 6.79 22.66
CA ASP A 150 -40.33 7.19 21.80
C ASP A 150 -41.60 7.10 22.67
N TYR A 151 -42.10 8.25 23.13
CA TYR A 151 -43.40 8.39 23.76
C TYR A 151 -44.42 8.81 22.70
#